data_AF-A0A1R1IEK7-F1
#
_entry.id   AF-A0A1R1IEK7-F1
#
_cell.length_a   1.000
_cell.length_b   1.000
_cell.length_c   1.000
_cell.angle_alpha   90.00
_cell.angle_beta   90.00
_cell.angle_gamma   90.00
#
_symmetry.space_group_name_H-M   'P 1'
#
loop_
_entity.id
_entity.type
_entity.pdbx_description
1 polymer ?
#
loop_
_entity_poly.entity_id
_entity_poly.type
_entity_poly.pdbx_seq_one_letter_code
_entity_poly.pdbx_strand_id
1 'polypeptide(L)'
;MMTSNDAVRRPDGRRRLAAWLAAVVASSRAEAPDAATGPSARVQSVRGEFAALRSNLIYRIEHSALFDDAALLTREFHLALMRWEEAQGSDDDELLQRAASEVEFSFRTARSHAETVGLTHLPEGSRAKAERAIRAARLAERAATGEEREEAVGHVAGLLDALSLYYLPSPTEVPHLLGTPR
;
A
#
# COMPACT_ATOMS: atom_id res chain seq x y z
N MET A 1 72.81 -12.82 46.50
CA MET A 1 71.98 -13.94 46.01
C MET A 1 70.55 -13.42 45.95
N MET A 2 70.05 -12.87 44.84
CA MET A 2 69.81 -13.45 43.51
C MET A 2 68.80 -14.60 43.54
N THR A 3 67.54 -14.27 43.19
CA THR A 3 66.53 -15.01 42.39
C THR A 3 65.23 -14.18 42.42
N SER A 4 64.89 -13.44 41.35
CA SER A 4 63.94 -13.84 40.30
C SER A 4 62.70 -14.58 40.83
N ASN A 5 61.50 -14.04 40.62
CA ASN A 5 60.75 -14.42 39.42
C ASN A 5 59.51 -13.54 39.23
N ASP A 6 59.42 -13.04 38.01
CA ASP A 6 58.35 -12.30 37.40
C ASP A 6 57.16 -13.25 37.15
N ALA A 7 55.94 -12.85 37.51
CA ALA A 7 54.73 -13.57 37.11
C ALA A 7 53.68 -12.55 36.68
N VAL A 8 53.95 -11.91 35.54
CA VAL A 8 52.98 -11.18 34.74
C VAL A 8 51.80 -12.11 34.45
N ARG A 9 50.72 -11.92 35.20
CA ARG A 9 49.43 -12.58 35.02
C ARG A 9 48.80 -12.06 33.72
N ARG A 10 49.12 -12.70 32.59
CA ARG A 10 48.46 -12.41 31.32
C ARG A 10 46.96 -12.72 31.45
N PRO A 11 46.05 -11.78 31.15
CA PRO A 11 44.63 -12.07 31.17
C PRO A 11 44.29 -13.08 30.07
N ASP A 12 43.56 -14.11 30.48
CA ASP A 12 43.22 -15.32 29.73
C ASP A 12 42.36 -14.99 28.49
N GLY A 13 43.02 -14.72 27.37
CA GLY A 13 42.39 -14.28 26.11
C GLY A 13 41.35 -15.26 25.57
N ARG A 14 41.43 -16.54 25.96
CA ARG A 14 40.45 -17.57 25.60
C ARG A 14 39.08 -17.35 26.23
N ARG A 15 39.04 -16.84 27.48
CA ARG A 15 37.77 -16.51 28.16
C ARG A 15 37.12 -15.26 27.57
N ARG A 16 37.92 -14.31 27.08
CA ARG A 16 37.42 -13.11 26.37
C ARG A 16 36.90 -13.45 24.98
N LEU A 17 37.54 -14.37 24.26
CA LEU A 17 37.06 -14.87 22.96
C LEU A 17 35.76 -15.66 23.10
N ALA A 18 35.63 -16.51 24.12
CA ALA A 18 34.39 -17.24 24.38
C ALA A 18 33.23 -16.31 24.78
N ALA A 19 33.51 -15.29 25.60
CA ALA A 19 32.52 -14.28 25.97
C ALA A 19 32.12 -13.39 24.78
N TRP A 20 33.07 -13.03 23.91
CA TRP A 20 32.81 -12.28 22.69
C TRP A 20 32.01 -13.11 21.67
N LEU A 21 32.35 -14.39 21.47
CA LEU A 21 31.58 -15.29 20.62
C LEU A 21 30.17 -15.56 21.16
N ALA A 22 30.01 -15.72 22.47
CA ALA A 22 28.69 -15.86 23.10
C ALA A 22 27.86 -14.57 22.96
N ALA A 23 28.48 -13.39 23.06
CA ALA A 23 27.82 -12.10 22.84
C ALA A 23 27.47 -11.85 21.36
N VAL A 24 28.28 -12.35 20.42
CA VAL A 24 27.99 -12.33 18.98
C VAL A 24 26.83 -13.28 18.65
N VAL A 25 26.84 -14.51 19.20
CA VAL A 25 25.75 -15.48 19.03
C VAL A 25 24.45 -15.03 19.71
N ALA A 26 24.55 -14.34 20.85
CA ALA A 26 23.41 -13.71 21.51
C ALA A 26 22.91 -12.47 20.75
N SER A 27 23.81 -11.67 20.14
CA SER A 27 23.44 -10.55 19.27
C SER A 27 22.77 -11.03 17.98
N SER A 28 23.23 -12.13 17.38
CA SER A 28 22.57 -12.73 16.21
C SER A 28 21.23 -13.40 16.53
N ARG A 29 20.94 -13.66 17.81
CA ARG A 29 19.64 -14.17 18.27
C ARG A 29 18.70 -13.05 18.75
N ALA A 30 19.23 -11.82 18.86
CA ALA A 30 18.52 -10.62 19.28
C ALA A 30 18.34 -9.59 18.15
N GLU A 31 18.70 -9.94 16.91
CA GLU A 31 18.12 -9.30 15.74
C GLU A 31 16.69 -9.81 15.61
N ALA A 32 15.73 -8.89 15.81
CA ALA A 32 14.32 -9.12 15.57
C ALA A 32 14.11 -9.80 14.20
N PRO A 33 13.15 -10.74 14.07
CA PRO A 33 12.82 -11.27 12.76
C PRO A 33 12.32 -10.11 11.90
N ASP A 34 13.15 -9.68 10.96
CA ASP A 34 12.77 -9.10 9.68
C ASP A 34 11.42 -8.35 9.67
N ALA A 35 11.39 -7.18 10.31
CA ALA A 35 10.18 -6.37 10.43
C ALA A 35 9.64 -5.86 9.07
N ALA A 36 10.31 -6.16 7.94
CA ALA A 36 9.93 -5.71 6.60
C ALA A 36 9.53 -6.85 5.62
N THR A 37 9.69 -8.14 5.96
CA THR A 37 9.55 -9.22 4.95
C THR A 37 8.55 -10.33 5.34
N GLY A 38 7.90 -10.23 6.50
CA GLY A 38 6.86 -11.18 6.93
C GLY A 38 5.54 -11.08 6.14
N PRO A 39 4.66 -12.10 6.20
CA PRO A 39 3.32 -12.09 5.58
C PRO A 39 2.51 -10.84 5.87
N SER A 40 2.50 -10.41 7.14
CA SER A 40 1.76 -9.22 7.57
C SER A 40 2.33 -7.92 6.98
N ALA A 41 3.65 -7.80 6.87
CA ALA A 41 4.30 -6.63 6.27
C ALA A 41 3.95 -6.52 4.77
N ARG A 42 3.93 -7.66 4.06
CA ARG A 42 3.53 -7.75 2.65
C ARG A 42 2.08 -7.33 2.43
N VAL A 43 1.14 -7.86 3.22
CA VAL A 43 -0.27 -7.47 3.14
C VAL A 43 -0.47 -6.01 3.52
N GLN A 44 0.26 -5.51 4.53
CA GLN A 44 0.22 -4.10 4.90
C GLN A 44 0.73 -3.19 3.78
N SER A 45 1.76 -3.62 3.04
CA SER A 45 2.24 -2.90 1.85
C SER A 45 1.16 -2.82 0.77
N VAL A 46 0.49 -3.94 0.46
CA VAL A 46 -0.64 -3.98 -0.49
C VAL A 46 -1.79 -3.07 -0.05
N ARG A 47 -2.17 -3.10 1.24
CA ARG A 47 -3.23 -2.22 1.78
C ARG A 47 -2.83 -0.75 1.69
N GLY A 48 -1.58 -0.42 1.99
CA GLY A 48 -1.04 0.93 1.85
C GLY A 48 -1.07 1.42 0.41
N GLU A 49 -0.68 0.58 -0.54
CA GLU A 49 -0.73 0.90 -1.97
C GLU A 49 -2.17 1.07 -2.46
N PHE A 50 -3.06 0.14 -2.14
CA PHE A 50 -4.48 0.25 -2.50
C PHE A 50 -5.13 1.51 -1.91
N ALA A 51 -4.81 1.86 -0.65
CA ALA A 51 -5.26 3.10 -0.03
C ALA A 51 -4.73 4.35 -0.77
N ALA A 52 -3.44 4.37 -1.13
CA ALA A 52 -2.86 5.47 -1.90
C ALA A 52 -3.52 5.64 -3.27
N LEU A 53 -3.81 4.54 -3.99
CA LEU A 53 -4.56 4.56 -5.24
C LEU A 53 -5.99 5.05 -5.03
N ARG A 54 -6.64 4.66 -3.92
CA ARG A 54 -8.00 5.12 -3.56
C ARG A 54 -8.03 6.61 -3.17
N SER A 55 -6.90 7.18 -2.74
CA SER A 55 -6.76 8.62 -2.48
C SER A 55 -6.39 9.42 -3.73
N ASN A 56 -6.00 8.78 -4.83
CA ASN A 56 -5.70 9.46 -6.09
C ASN A 56 -6.97 9.57 -6.95
N LEU A 57 -7.52 10.80 -7.03
CA LEU A 57 -8.76 11.06 -7.75
C LEU A 57 -8.69 10.66 -9.23
N ILE A 58 -7.63 11.08 -9.92
CA ILE A 58 -7.46 10.81 -11.35
C ILE A 58 -7.38 9.31 -11.60
N TYR A 59 -6.59 8.60 -10.81
CA TYR A 59 -6.44 7.15 -10.91
C TYR A 59 -7.78 6.43 -10.68
N ARG A 60 -8.58 6.87 -9.69
CA ARG A 60 -9.93 6.31 -9.44
C ARG A 60 -10.89 6.47 -10.61
N ILE A 61 -10.79 7.58 -11.36
CA ILE A 61 -11.63 7.80 -12.54
C ILE A 61 -11.11 6.98 -13.72
N GLU A 62 -9.80 7.00 -13.97
CA GLU A 62 -9.16 6.31 -15.10
C GLU A 62 -9.26 4.78 -15.00
N HIS A 63 -9.15 4.23 -13.79
CA HIS A 63 -9.05 2.80 -13.52
C HIS A 63 -10.14 2.33 -12.56
N SER A 64 -11.37 2.80 -12.80
CA SER A 64 -12.53 2.60 -11.92
C SER A 64 -12.86 1.13 -11.63
N ALA A 65 -12.49 0.20 -12.51
CA ALA A 65 -12.67 -1.24 -12.30
C ALA A 65 -12.02 -1.74 -11.01
N LEU A 66 -10.89 -1.15 -10.57
CA LEU A 66 -10.21 -1.54 -9.33
C LEU A 66 -11.02 -1.19 -8.06
N PHE A 67 -12.01 -0.31 -8.19
CA PHE A 67 -12.83 0.20 -7.08
C PHE A 67 -14.29 -0.23 -7.22
N ASP A 68 -14.60 -1.05 -8.21
CA ASP A 68 -15.92 -1.60 -8.47
C ASP A 68 -16.02 -3.04 -7.94
N ASP A 69 -16.83 -3.24 -6.90
CA ASP A 69 -17.08 -4.56 -6.31
C ASP A 69 -17.79 -5.53 -7.27
N ALA A 70 -18.40 -5.03 -8.35
CA ALA A 70 -18.97 -5.87 -9.40
C ALA A 70 -17.90 -6.42 -10.36
N ALA A 71 -16.70 -5.82 -10.40
CA ALA A 71 -15.61 -6.31 -11.24
C ALA A 71 -15.03 -7.60 -10.63
N LEU A 72 -15.01 -8.68 -11.43
CA LEU A 72 -14.63 -10.03 -10.97
C LEU A 72 -13.28 -10.04 -10.23
N LEU A 73 -12.24 -9.44 -10.82
CA LEU A 73 -10.89 -9.49 -10.25
C LEU A 73 -10.74 -8.64 -8.99
N THR A 74 -11.46 -7.52 -8.89
CA THR A 74 -11.53 -6.70 -7.67
C THR A 74 -12.21 -7.45 -6.54
N ARG A 75 -13.30 -8.16 -6.86
CA ARG A 75 -13.97 -9.05 -5.90
C ARG A 75 -13.05 -10.18 -5.41
N GLU A 76 -12.29 -10.80 -6.30
CA GLU A 76 -11.30 -11.82 -5.90
C GLU A 76 -10.23 -11.25 -4.96
N PHE A 77 -9.77 -10.02 -5.21
CA PHE A 77 -8.87 -9.32 -4.28
C PHE A 77 -9.50 -9.09 -2.90
N HIS A 78 -10.75 -8.62 -2.83
CA HIS A 78 -11.46 -8.46 -1.56
C HIS A 78 -11.67 -9.80 -0.83
N LEU A 79 -11.95 -10.89 -1.55
CA LEU A 79 -12.01 -12.24 -0.99
C LEU A 79 -10.66 -12.71 -0.44
N ALA A 80 -9.55 -12.42 -1.12
CA ALA A 80 -8.22 -12.71 -0.60
C ALA A 80 -7.93 -11.94 0.70
N LEU A 81 -8.36 -10.68 0.81
CA LEU A 81 -8.24 -9.91 2.06
C LEU A 81 -9.05 -10.54 3.21
N MET A 82 -10.26 -11.02 2.94
CA MET A 82 -11.06 -11.74 3.94
C MET A 82 -10.39 -13.06 4.36
N ARG A 83 -9.85 -13.83 3.42
CA ARG A 83 -9.09 -15.06 3.72
C ARG A 83 -7.84 -14.79 4.55
N TRP A 84 -7.16 -13.67 4.30
CA TRP A 84 -6.05 -13.21 5.14
C TRP A 84 -6.50 -12.91 6.58
N GLU A 85 -7.64 -12.21 6.75
CA GLU A 85 -8.18 -11.90 8.07
C GLU A 85 -8.53 -13.16 8.86
N GLU A 86 -9.08 -14.18 8.21
CA GLU A 86 -9.31 -15.51 8.81
C GLU A 86 -8.01 -16.21 9.18
N ALA A 87 -7.01 -16.21 8.28
CA ALA A 87 -5.72 -16.85 8.51
C ALA A 87 -4.95 -16.25 9.71
N GLN A 88 -5.10 -14.94 9.96
CA GLN A 88 -4.49 -14.29 11.14
C GLN A 88 -4.99 -14.81 12.49
N GLY A 89 -6.13 -15.53 12.52
CA GLY A 89 -6.63 -16.20 13.73
C GLY A 89 -6.02 -17.59 13.97
N SER A 90 -5.17 -18.08 13.06
CA SER A 90 -4.51 -19.39 13.12
C SER A 90 -3.05 -19.27 13.54
N ASP A 91 -2.53 -20.27 14.24
CA ASP A 91 -1.10 -20.42 14.53
C ASP A 91 -0.32 -21.13 13.39
N ASP A 92 -0.93 -21.26 12.21
CA ASP A 92 -0.36 -21.92 11.04
C ASP A 92 0.41 -20.93 10.14
N ASP A 93 1.74 -20.96 10.25
CA ASP A 93 2.64 -20.13 9.45
C ASP A 93 2.52 -20.38 7.94
N GLU A 94 2.30 -21.62 7.50
CA GLU A 94 2.15 -21.92 6.06
C GLU A 94 0.86 -21.33 5.50
N LEU A 95 -0.21 -21.39 6.28
CA LEU A 95 -1.49 -20.75 5.95
C LEU A 95 -1.33 -19.23 5.82
N LEU A 96 -0.63 -18.58 6.76
CA LEU A 96 -0.34 -17.15 6.72
C LEU A 96 0.47 -16.76 5.47
N GLN A 97 1.52 -17.53 5.16
CA GLN A 97 2.35 -17.29 3.98
C GLN A 97 1.52 -17.40 2.70
N ARG A 98 0.68 -18.43 2.58
CA ARG A 98 -0.19 -18.65 1.43
C ARG A 98 -1.22 -17.53 1.27
N ALA A 99 -1.90 -17.14 2.35
CA ALA A 99 -2.89 -16.09 2.32
C ALA A 99 -2.29 -14.73 1.93
N ALA A 100 -1.10 -14.39 2.44
CA ALA A 100 -0.39 -13.18 2.03
C ALA A 100 -0.04 -13.18 0.53
N SER A 101 0.49 -14.28 0.01
CA SER A 101 0.79 -14.40 -1.42
C SER A 101 -0.46 -14.32 -2.31
N GLU A 102 -1.61 -14.82 -1.82
CA GLU A 102 -2.88 -14.68 -2.52
C GLU A 102 -3.36 -13.22 -2.59
N VAL A 103 -3.22 -12.46 -1.51
CA VAL A 103 -3.52 -11.02 -1.48
C VAL A 103 -2.64 -10.27 -2.48
N GLU A 104 -1.33 -10.51 -2.48
CA GLU A 104 -0.40 -9.86 -3.41
C GLU A 104 -0.72 -10.19 -4.88
N PHE A 105 -1.02 -11.45 -5.17
CA PHE A 105 -1.32 -11.90 -6.52
C PHE A 105 -2.64 -11.33 -7.03
N SER A 106 -3.70 -11.44 -6.24
CA SER A 106 -5.04 -10.94 -6.61
C SER A 106 -5.04 -9.42 -6.76
N PHE A 107 -4.36 -8.67 -5.88
CA PHE A 107 -4.21 -7.23 -6.01
C PHE A 107 -3.52 -6.82 -7.32
N ARG A 108 -2.33 -7.39 -7.61
CA ARG A 108 -1.60 -7.09 -8.85
C ARG A 108 -2.42 -7.42 -10.10
N THR A 109 -3.16 -8.53 -10.05
CA THR A 109 -4.01 -8.97 -11.16
C THR A 109 -5.20 -8.02 -11.36
N ALA A 110 -5.91 -7.66 -10.29
CA ALA A 110 -7.03 -6.72 -10.34
C ALA A 110 -6.57 -5.35 -10.83
N ARG A 111 -5.44 -4.86 -10.32
CA ARG A 111 -4.85 -3.59 -10.74
C ARG A 111 -4.45 -3.59 -12.20
N SER A 112 -3.69 -4.59 -12.64
CA SER A 112 -3.26 -4.70 -14.04
C SER A 112 -4.45 -4.78 -14.99
N HIS A 113 -5.53 -5.49 -14.60
CA HIS A 113 -6.77 -5.50 -15.36
C HIS A 113 -7.42 -4.12 -15.43
N ALA A 114 -7.56 -3.42 -14.30
CA ALA A 114 -8.13 -2.08 -14.25
C ALA A 114 -7.34 -1.06 -15.09
N GLU A 115 -6.01 -1.16 -15.08
CA GLU A 115 -5.11 -0.37 -15.92
C GLU A 115 -5.29 -0.70 -17.41
N THR A 116 -5.48 -1.98 -17.74
CA THR A 116 -5.70 -2.44 -19.12
C THR A 116 -7.04 -2.00 -19.69
N VAL A 117 -8.13 -2.13 -18.91
CA VAL A 117 -9.47 -1.74 -19.37
C VAL A 117 -9.64 -0.22 -19.38
N GLY A 118 -9.04 0.47 -18.41
CA GLY A 118 -9.13 1.92 -18.24
C GLY A 118 -10.59 2.40 -18.26
N LEU A 119 -10.83 3.48 -19.02
CA LEU A 119 -12.15 4.07 -19.21
C LEU A 119 -13.15 3.15 -19.92
N THR A 120 -12.71 2.04 -20.51
CA THR A 120 -13.62 1.08 -21.18
C THR A 120 -14.54 0.38 -20.18
N HIS A 121 -14.15 0.30 -18.90
CA HIS A 121 -15.02 -0.19 -17.82
C HIS A 121 -16.28 0.67 -17.63
N LEU A 122 -16.20 1.96 -17.96
CA LEU A 122 -17.35 2.86 -17.90
C LEU A 122 -18.32 2.56 -19.04
N PRO A 123 -19.64 2.78 -18.82
CA PRO A 123 -20.63 2.80 -19.90
C PRO A 123 -20.17 3.72 -21.04
N GLU A 124 -20.38 3.31 -22.28
CA GLU A 124 -19.87 4.02 -23.46
C GLU A 124 -20.24 5.52 -23.47
N GLY A 125 -21.51 5.83 -23.17
CA GLY A 125 -22.00 7.22 -23.10
C GLY A 125 -21.40 8.07 -21.97
N SER A 126 -20.71 7.45 -21.01
CA SER A 126 -20.10 8.11 -19.86
C SER A 126 -18.62 8.45 -20.08
N ARG A 127 -17.94 7.79 -21.02
CA ARG A 127 -16.47 7.89 -21.21
C ARG A 127 -16.00 9.31 -21.49
N ALA A 128 -16.64 10.00 -22.43
CA ALA A 128 -16.29 11.38 -22.79
C ALA A 128 -16.50 12.39 -21.63
N LYS A 129 -17.42 12.10 -20.70
CA LYS A 129 -17.61 12.92 -19.50
C LYS A 129 -16.55 12.60 -18.44
N ALA A 130 -16.19 11.34 -18.27
CA ALA A 130 -15.07 10.95 -17.40
C ALA A 130 -13.74 11.56 -17.84
N GLU A 131 -13.44 11.57 -19.14
CA GLU A 131 -12.25 12.25 -19.66
C GLU A 131 -12.23 13.76 -19.35
N ARG A 132 -13.39 14.42 -19.43
CA ARG A 132 -13.51 15.83 -19.02
C ARG A 132 -13.24 15.99 -17.53
N ALA A 133 -13.76 15.09 -16.70
CA ALA A 133 -13.51 15.11 -15.25
C ALA A 133 -12.02 14.94 -14.95
N ILE A 134 -11.33 14.02 -15.64
CA ILE A 134 -9.87 13.84 -15.53
C ILE A 134 -9.11 15.11 -15.92
N ARG A 135 -9.46 15.74 -17.05
CA ARG A 135 -8.81 16.99 -17.48
C ARG A 135 -9.02 18.12 -16.48
N ALA A 136 -10.23 18.24 -15.94
CA ALA A 136 -10.57 19.22 -14.92
C ALA A 136 -9.83 18.95 -13.59
N ALA A 137 -9.72 17.68 -13.18
CA ALA A 137 -8.96 17.29 -11.98
C ALA A 137 -7.47 17.66 -12.13
N ARG A 138 -6.87 17.37 -13.29
CA ARG A 138 -5.49 17.77 -13.59
C ARG A 138 -5.30 19.29 -13.63
N LEU A 139 -6.35 20.06 -13.92
CA LEU A 139 -6.32 21.53 -13.85
C LEU A 139 -6.39 21.99 -12.40
N ALA A 140 -7.27 21.39 -11.58
CA ALA A 140 -7.37 21.68 -10.16
C ALA A 140 -6.07 21.41 -9.39
N GLU A 141 -5.33 20.35 -9.73
CA GLU A 141 -4.01 20.06 -9.16
C GLU A 141 -2.93 21.10 -9.51
N ARG A 142 -3.12 21.84 -10.61
CA ARG A 142 -2.18 22.82 -11.16
C ARG A 142 -2.63 24.27 -10.98
N ALA A 143 -3.78 24.50 -10.35
CA ALA A 143 -4.33 25.84 -10.14
C ALA A 143 -3.34 26.72 -9.36
N ALA A 144 -3.18 27.97 -9.79
CA ALA A 144 -2.21 28.89 -9.21
C ALA A 144 -2.75 29.55 -7.94
N THR A 145 -4.07 29.63 -7.80
CA THR A 145 -4.75 30.29 -6.67
C THR A 145 -5.78 29.37 -6.02
N GLY A 146 -6.17 29.71 -4.78
CA GLY A 146 -7.24 29.00 -4.07
C GLY A 146 -8.59 29.09 -4.77
N GLU A 147 -8.91 30.25 -5.39
CA GLU A 147 -10.18 30.49 -6.09
C GLU A 147 -10.28 29.66 -7.38
N GLU A 148 -9.24 29.70 -8.23
CA GLU A 148 -9.17 28.87 -9.44
C GLU A 148 -9.29 27.38 -9.11
N ARG A 149 -8.69 26.97 -7.98
CA ARG A 149 -8.75 25.61 -7.49
C ARG A 149 -10.14 25.24 -7.02
N GLU A 150 -10.82 26.09 -6.25
CA GLU A 150 -12.18 25.86 -5.76
C GLU A 150 -13.17 25.73 -6.91
N GLU A 151 -13.07 26.60 -7.93
CA GLU A 151 -13.88 26.51 -9.14
C GLU A 151 -13.62 25.19 -9.89
N ALA A 152 -12.36 24.82 -10.09
CA ALA A 152 -11.99 23.58 -10.76
C ALA A 152 -12.46 22.34 -9.98
N VAL A 153 -12.34 22.33 -8.65
CA VAL A 153 -12.87 21.28 -7.76
C VAL A 153 -14.38 21.16 -7.91
N GLY A 154 -15.12 22.28 -7.89
CA GLY A 154 -16.57 22.31 -8.09
C GLY A 154 -16.96 21.78 -9.46
N HIS A 155 -16.20 22.11 -10.51
CA HIS A 155 -16.43 21.59 -11.85
C HIS A 155 -16.23 20.07 -11.94
N VAL A 156 -15.18 19.54 -11.31
CA VAL A 156 -14.94 18.09 -11.23
C VAL A 156 -16.09 17.38 -10.49
N ALA A 157 -16.50 17.92 -9.33
CA ALA A 157 -17.60 17.38 -8.54
C ALA A 157 -18.91 17.32 -9.36
N GLY A 158 -19.24 18.38 -10.09
CA GLY A 158 -20.42 18.41 -10.96
C GLY A 158 -20.35 17.42 -12.13
N LEU A 159 -19.16 17.19 -12.70
CA LEU A 159 -18.97 16.19 -13.76
C LEU A 159 -19.15 14.75 -13.23
N LEU A 160 -18.65 14.47 -12.03
CA LEU A 160 -18.79 13.16 -11.38
C LEU A 160 -20.24 12.92 -10.90
N ASP A 161 -20.91 13.95 -10.37
CA ASP A 161 -22.33 13.88 -10.02
C ASP A 161 -23.18 13.48 -11.24
N ALA A 162 -22.91 14.13 -12.39
CA ALA A 162 -23.59 13.84 -13.64
C ALA A 162 -23.24 12.48 -14.26
N LEU A 163 -22.21 11.78 -13.77
CA LEU A 163 -21.94 10.38 -14.11
C LEU A 163 -22.77 9.44 -13.24
N SER A 164 -22.94 9.76 -11.95
CA SER A 164 -23.77 9.02 -10.99
C SER A 164 -23.46 7.51 -10.93
N LEU A 165 -22.17 7.16 -10.99
CA LEU A 165 -21.70 5.77 -10.92
C LEU A 165 -21.22 5.47 -9.50
N TYR A 166 -21.77 4.43 -8.87
CA TYR A 166 -21.53 4.13 -7.44
C TYR A 166 -20.07 3.82 -7.10
N TYR A 167 -19.28 3.34 -8.06
CA TYR A 167 -17.86 3.02 -7.88
C TYR A 167 -16.93 4.20 -8.18
N LEU A 168 -17.47 5.33 -8.65
CA LEU A 168 -16.70 6.57 -8.80
C LEU A 168 -16.73 7.39 -7.51
N PRO A 169 -15.73 8.27 -7.30
CA PRO A 169 -15.74 9.22 -6.19
C PRO A 169 -17.01 10.06 -6.20
N SER A 170 -17.64 10.20 -5.03
CA SER A 170 -18.79 11.07 -4.86
C SER A 170 -18.37 12.55 -4.97
N PRO A 171 -19.31 13.46 -5.29
CA PRO A 171 -19.04 14.89 -5.31
C PRO A 171 -18.50 15.43 -3.97
N THR A 172 -18.89 14.82 -2.85
CA THR A 172 -18.42 15.21 -1.51
C THR A 172 -17.02 14.70 -1.19
N GLU A 173 -16.56 13.63 -1.85
CA GLU A 173 -15.18 13.13 -1.71
C GLU A 173 -14.17 14.01 -2.48
N VAL A 174 -14.57 14.66 -3.58
CA VAL A 174 -13.66 15.38 -4.48
C VAL A 174 -12.77 16.42 -3.78
N PRO A 175 -13.29 17.32 -2.91
CA PRO A 175 -12.44 18.30 -2.23
C PRO A 175 -11.36 17.65 -1.37
N HIS A 176 -11.66 16.53 -0.73
CA HIS A 176 -10.71 15.81 0.11
C HIS A 176 -9.61 15.12 -0.70
N LEU A 177 -9.97 14.54 -1.85
CA LEU A 177 -9.03 13.82 -2.71
C LEU A 177 -8.06 14.75 -3.45
N LEU A 178 -8.46 15.98 -3.75
CA LEU A 178 -7.57 16.98 -4.34
C LEU A 178 -6.76 17.75 -3.28
N GLY A 179 -7.13 17.69 -2.00
CA GLY A 179 -6.50 18.37 -0.86
C GLY A 179 -7.13 19.73 -0.49
N THR A 180 -6.63 20.39 0.55
CA THR A 180 -6.84 21.83 0.80
C THR A 180 -5.72 22.65 0.14
N PRO A 181 -5.95 23.93 -0.21
CA PRO A 181 -4.90 24.78 -0.76
C PRO A 181 -3.67 24.78 0.17
N ARG A 182 -2.48 24.59 -0.42
CA ARG A 182 -1.20 24.83 0.26
C ARG A 182 -0.86 26.31 0.21
#